data_AF-A0A9E6BJJ6-F1
#
_entry.id   AF-A0A9E6BJJ6-F1
#
_cell.length_a   1.000
_cell.length_b   1.000
_cell.length_c   1.000
_cell.angle_alpha   90.00
_cell.angle_beta   90.00
_cell.angle_gamma   90.00
#
_symmetry.space_group_name_H-M   'P 1'
#
loop_
_entity.id
_entity.type
_entity.pdbx_description
1 polymer ?
#
loop_
_entity_poly.entity_id
_entity_poly.type
_entity_poly.pdbx_seq_one_letter_code
_entity_poly.pdbx_strand_id
1 'polypeptide(L)'
;MSDTAKTSADVRDAIIDAFRMDVFGPDTRPEFHDAHMDNVEVLNATRPSSFYLIGHLTPAEGSVMSKAKDDAPEIQQNLPSMEDDPEPGTATGEDSDGGVEAKQRKRLTPSSLGITGFVAPDCPFIDVTLRYANYIAQPPIPEALLEGKAGKAPKEISWHRSPKTVEHRITGEKLAEATAIKGSISIPLYETESPQRKGGVVHLHLMVQRVKLPRPGADLDGLSVTVFVVNRRPAAQRFQDVSNIFQVGLSLKAGGAGFIGNPDMSGFMADDPDMRLHDLHYADVLRFSGGRNIGTGHGGVDGEHTAEIWTGAIRCPRPMWKRWTRTQR
;
A
#
# COMPACT_ATOMS: atom_id res chain seq x y z
N MET A 1 23.30 10.07 -34.53
CA MET A 1 22.72 9.99 -33.17
C MET A 1 23.66 9.12 -32.35
N SER A 2 24.38 9.73 -31.42
CA SER A 2 25.37 9.01 -30.60
C SER A 2 24.62 8.12 -29.61
N ASP A 3 24.68 6.81 -29.84
CA ASP A 3 24.16 5.81 -28.93
C ASP A 3 25.03 5.85 -27.67
N THR A 4 24.57 6.58 -26.65
CA THR A 4 25.31 6.76 -25.41
C THR A 4 25.17 5.45 -24.65
N ALA A 5 26.25 4.69 -24.55
CA ALA A 5 26.25 3.38 -23.90
C ALA A 5 25.65 3.50 -22.49
N LYS A 6 24.49 2.86 -22.27
CA LYS A 6 23.84 2.80 -20.96
C LYS A 6 24.77 2.12 -19.97
N THR A 7 24.89 2.67 -18.77
CA THR A 7 25.64 2.00 -17.71
C THR A 7 24.85 0.77 -17.21
N SER A 8 25.51 -0.14 -16.50
CA SER A 8 24.83 -1.29 -15.89
C SER A 8 23.74 -0.87 -14.88
N ALA A 9 23.90 0.29 -14.24
CA ALA A 9 22.89 0.87 -13.37
C ALA A 9 21.65 1.30 -14.17
N ASP A 10 21.85 1.99 -15.29
CA ASP A 10 20.74 2.46 -16.15
C ASP A 10 19.95 1.30 -16.75
N VAL A 11 20.64 0.20 -17.13
CA VAL A 11 19.99 -1.01 -17.62
C VAL A 11 19.17 -1.68 -16.51
N ARG A 12 19.70 -1.76 -15.28
CA ARG A 12 18.99 -2.33 -14.14
C ARG A 12 17.73 -1.53 -13.81
N ASP A 13 17.83 -0.21 -13.77
CA ASP A 13 16.70 0.66 -13.47
C ASP A 13 15.61 0.51 -14.55
N ALA A 14 15.99 0.47 -15.83
CA ALA A 14 15.04 0.23 -16.92
C ALA A 14 14.34 -1.14 -16.83
N ILE A 15 15.05 -2.20 -16.44
CA ILE A 15 14.46 -3.54 -16.23
C ILE A 15 13.48 -3.50 -15.05
N ILE A 16 13.85 -2.88 -13.94
CA ILE A 16 12.98 -2.77 -12.76
C ILE A 16 11.71 -1.99 -13.09
N ASP A 17 11.84 -0.87 -13.82
CA ASP A 17 10.68 -0.06 -14.19
C ASP A 17 9.77 -0.80 -15.17
N ALA A 18 10.32 -1.52 -16.16
CA ALA A 18 9.54 -2.38 -17.05
C ALA A 18 8.82 -3.50 -16.28
N PHE A 19 9.50 -4.16 -15.34
CA PHE A 19 8.91 -5.20 -14.50
C PHE A 19 7.79 -4.65 -13.61
N ARG A 20 7.94 -3.44 -13.05
CA ARG A 20 6.88 -2.77 -12.28
C ARG A 20 5.65 -2.51 -13.14
N MET A 21 5.84 -2.00 -14.37
CA MET A 21 4.75 -1.76 -15.31
C MET A 21 3.98 -3.04 -15.64
N ASP A 22 4.68 -4.16 -15.84
CA ASP A 22 4.04 -5.43 -16.18
C ASP A 22 3.27 -6.04 -14.99
N VAL A 23 3.83 -5.96 -13.78
CA VAL A 23 3.26 -6.62 -12.59
C VAL A 23 2.18 -5.79 -11.90
N PHE A 24 2.38 -4.48 -11.79
CA PHE A 24 1.48 -3.56 -11.07
C PHE A 24 0.70 -2.63 -12.00
N GLY A 25 1.25 -2.35 -13.19
CA GLY A 25 0.74 -1.33 -14.09
C GLY A 25 1.34 0.06 -13.87
N PRO A 26 0.75 1.09 -14.52
CA PRO A 26 1.06 2.50 -14.37
C PRO A 26 1.44 2.91 -12.94
N ASP A 27 2.65 3.49 -12.81
CA ASP A 27 3.26 3.81 -11.52
C ASP A 27 2.59 5.03 -10.87
N THR A 28 2.35 4.95 -9.56
CA THR A 28 1.73 6.00 -8.77
C THR A 28 2.72 6.86 -7.97
N ARG A 29 4.03 6.61 -8.08
CA ARG A 29 5.06 7.43 -7.45
C ARG A 29 4.98 8.87 -7.98
N PRO A 30 5.22 9.89 -7.13
CA PRO A 30 5.11 11.30 -7.53
C PRO A 30 5.92 11.64 -8.80
N GLU A 31 7.09 11.02 -8.97
CA GLU A 31 8.01 11.28 -10.09
C GLU A 31 7.52 10.76 -11.46
N PHE A 32 6.63 9.76 -11.48
CA PHE A 32 6.11 9.14 -12.70
C PHE A 32 4.59 9.32 -12.87
N HIS A 33 3.95 9.90 -11.87
CA HIS A 33 2.50 9.95 -11.75
C HIS A 33 1.82 10.61 -12.94
N ASP A 34 2.20 11.84 -13.30
CA ASP A 34 1.51 12.62 -14.33
C ASP A 34 1.55 11.89 -15.68
N ALA A 35 2.73 11.38 -16.06
CA ALA A 35 2.92 10.63 -17.30
C ALA A 35 2.09 9.33 -17.35
N HIS A 36 1.90 8.67 -16.21
CA HIS A 36 1.19 7.38 -16.12
C HIS A 36 -0.31 7.52 -15.83
N MET A 37 -0.75 8.65 -15.29
CA MET A 37 -2.19 8.93 -15.12
C MET A 37 -2.85 9.47 -16.37
N ASP A 38 -2.11 9.96 -17.34
CA ASP A 38 -2.68 10.28 -18.66
C ASP A 38 -2.88 9.03 -19.53
N ASN A 39 -2.40 7.86 -19.07
CA ASN A 39 -2.53 6.61 -19.81
C ASN A 39 -3.97 6.05 -19.77
N VAL A 40 -4.61 6.01 -20.95
CA VAL A 40 -5.94 5.44 -21.19
C VAL A 40 -5.78 4.04 -21.80
N GLU A 41 -5.42 3.08 -20.97
CA GLU A 41 -5.29 1.67 -21.36
C GLU A 41 -6.67 1.03 -21.61
N VAL A 42 -6.74 0.17 -22.63
CA VAL A 42 -7.89 -0.70 -22.91
C VAL A 42 -7.44 -2.16 -22.91
N LEU A 43 -7.97 -2.95 -21.98
CA LEU A 43 -7.73 -4.40 -21.93
C LEU A 43 -8.86 -5.13 -22.66
N ASN A 44 -8.51 -5.85 -23.72
CA ASN A 44 -9.44 -6.67 -24.48
C ASN A 44 -9.42 -8.10 -23.97
N ALA A 45 -10.60 -8.68 -23.74
CA ALA A 45 -10.83 -10.09 -23.36
C ALA A 45 -10.26 -10.56 -22.00
N THR A 46 -9.26 -9.88 -21.43
CA THR A 46 -8.65 -10.22 -20.14
C THR A 46 -9.18 -9.32 -19.03
N ARG A 47 -9.49 -9.91 -17.87
CA ARG A 47 -9.91 -9.17 -16.69
C ARG A 47 -8.74 -8.40 -16.08
N PRO A 48 -8.94 -7.17 -15.60
CA PRO A 48 -7.88 -6.39 -14.95
C PRO A 48 -7.20 -7.12 -13.78
N SER A 49 -7.95 -7.81 -12.91
CA SER A 49 -7.35 -8.61 -11.82
C SER A 49 -6.57 -9.85 -12.28
N SER A 50 -6.74 -10.26 -13.55
CA SER A 50 -5.96 -11.34 -14.16
C SER A 50 -4.76 -10.82 -14.93
N PHE A 51 -4.84 -9.59 -15.45
CA PHE A 51 -3.75 -8.91 -16.12
C PHE A 51 -2.71 -8.41 -15.11
N TYR A 52 -3.17 -7.73 -14.04
CA TYR A 52 -2.31 -7.26 -12.95
C TYR A 52 -2.35 -8.23 -11.78
N LEU A 53 -1.19 -8.77 -11.42
CA LEU A 53 -1.08 -9.76 -10.36
C LEU A 53 -1.33 -9.14 -8.97
N ILE A 54 -0.89 -7.90 -8.78
CA ILE A 54 -0.94 -7.14 -7.51
C ILE A 54 -1.21 -5.66 -7.78
N GLY A 55 -1.32 -4.85 -6.71
CA GLY A 55 -1.57 -3.42 -6.82
C GLY A 55 -3.05 -3.02 -6.94
N HIS A 56 -3.97 -3.96 -6.74
CA HIS A 56 -5.41 -3.67 -6.65
C HIS A 56 -5.95 -3.97 -5.25
N LEU A 57 -6.97 -3.22 -4.82
CA LEU A 57 -7.70 -3.48 -3.57
C LEU A 57 -9.11 -3.97 -3.87
N THR A 58 -9.44 -5.14 -3.33
CA THR A 58 -10.79 -5.69 -3.39
C THR A 58 -11.67 -5.08 -2.30
N PRO A 59 -12.99 -4.97 -2.55
CA PRO A 59 -13.96 -4.66 -1.52
C PRO A 59 -13.76 -5.47 -0.23
N ALA A 60 -13.66 -4.78 0.92
CA ALA A 60 -13.50 -5.41 2.22
C ALA A 60 -14.72 -6.27 2.61
N GLU A 61 -14.48 -7.37 3.31
CA GLU A 61 -15.54 -8.24 3.83
C GLU A 61 -16.53 -7.43 4.69
N GLY A 62 -17.83 -7.62 4.44
CA GLY A 62 -18.90 -6.80 5.02
C GLY A 62 -19.35 -5.60 4.17
N SER A 63 -18.69 -5.30 3.03
CA SER A 63 -19.21 -4.33 2.04
C SER A 63 -20.34 -4.90 1.16
N VAL A 64 -20.66 -6.18 1.32
CA VAL A 64 -21.74 -6.85 0.59
C VAL A 64 -23.11 -6.33 1.06
N MET A 65 -23.83 -5.64 0.18
CA MET A 65 -25.29 -5.67 0.19
C MET A 65 -25.74 -7.07 -0.24
N SER A 66 -25.62 -8.07 0.62
CA SER A 66 -26.34 -9.33 0.42
C SER A 66 -26.56 -10.05 1.75
N LYS A 67 -27.82 -10.46 1.91
CA LYS A 67 -28.50 -11.10 3.03
C LYS A 67 -27.62 -11.90 3.99
N ALA A 68 -27.94 -11.72 5.27
CA ALA A 68 -27.65 -12.67 6.34
C ALA A 68 -27.85 -14.11 5.84
N LYS A 69 -26.75 -14.85 5.82
CA LYS A 69 -26.77 -16.26 6.14
C LYS A 69 -25.85 -16.42 7.33
N ASP A 70 -26.41 -17.03 8.36
CA ASP A 70 -25.72 -17.51 9.56
C ASP A 70 -24.33 -18.02 9.22
N ASP A 71 -23.31 -17.44 9.84
CA ASP A 71 -22.26 -18.17 10.53
C ASP A 71 -21.66 -17.25 11.60
N ALA A 72 -21.46 -17.83 12.78
CA ALA A 72 -21.18 -17.19 14.06
C ALA A 72 -19.70 -16.68 14.18
N PRO A 73 -19.27 -16.10 15.32
CA PRO A 73 -18.20 -15.10 15.39
C PRO A 73 -16.79 -15.70 15.30
N GLU A 74 -16.06 -15.41 14.23
CA GLU A 74 -14.63 -15.75 14.09
C GLU A 74 -13.70 -14.54 13.85
N ILE A 75 -14.22 -13.31 13.96
CA ILE A 75 -13.48 -12.09 13.56
C ILE A 75 -12.57 -11.53 14.68
N GLN A 76 -12.08 -12.36 15.61
CA GLN A 76 -11.12 -11.89 16.63
C GLN A 76 -9.85 -12.75 16.82
N GLN A 77 -9.64 -13.82 16.05
CA GLN A 77 -8.51 -14.74 16.30
C GLN A 77 -7.47 -14.93 15.18
N ASN A 78 -7.51 -14.17 14.09
CA ASN A 78 -6.49 -14.29 13.04
C ASN A 78 -5.70 -12.99 12.81
N LEU A 79 -4.93 -12.58 13.83
CA LEU A 79 -3.60 -12.04 13.57
C LEU A 79 -2.62 -13.21 13.76
N PRO A 80 -1.77 -13.55 12.77
CA PRO A 80 -0.78 -14.60 12.96
C PRO A 80 0.22 -14.18 14.04
N SER A 81 0.34 -14.99 15.10
CA SER A 81 1.48 -14.99 16.01
C SER A 81 2.73 -15.45 15.24
N MET A 82 3.90 -14.89 15.58
CA MET A 82 5.20 -15.12 14.92
C MET A 82 5.80 -16.53 15.15
N GLU A 83 5.04 -17.52 15.60
CA GLU A 83 5.60 -18.82 16.07
C GLU A 83 5.24 -20.05 15.22
N ASP A 84 4.40 -19.94 14.18
CA ASP A 84 3.99 -21.12 13.38
C ASP A 84 4.48 -21.04 11.93
N ASP A 85 5.80 -21.09 11.74
CA ASP A 85 6.42 -21.33 10.43
C ASP A 85 7.15 -22.68 10.46
N PRO A 86 6.52 -23.81 10.06
CA PRO A 86 7.25 -25.05 9.88
C PRO A 86 8.08 -24.99 8.58
N GLU A 87 9.39 -25.14 8.73
CA GLU A 87 10.37 -25.21 7.63
C GLU A 87 9.94 -26.17 6.50
N PRO A 88 10.17 -25.82 5.21
CA PRO A 88 9.84 -26.70 4.11
C PRO A 88 10.97 -27.70 3.87
N GLY A 89 10.68 -28.98 4.10
CA GLY A 89 11.19 -30.07 3.26
C GLY A 89 12.11 -31.08 3.94
N THR A 90 11.60 -32.30 4.13
CA THR A 90 12.32 -33.50 3.74
C THR A 90 11.37 -34.44 3.02
N ALA A 91 11.60 -34.63 1.72
CA ALA A 91 10.97 -35.68 0.95
C ALA A 91 11.67 -36.99 1.30
N THR A 92 10.99 -37.88 2.02
CA THR A 92 11.33 -39.31 2.06
C THR A 92 10.06 -40.09 1.79
N GLY A 93 10.18 -41.07 0.91
CA GLY A 93 9.07 -41.68 0.20
C GLY A 93 8.37 -42.83 0.92
N GLU A 94 7.41 -43.34 0.15
CA GLU A 94 6.67 -44.60 0.27
C GLU A 94 5.34 -44.59 1.07
N ASP A 95 4.32 -44.98 0.30
CA ASP A 95 3.06 -45.63 0.62
C ASP A 95 1.89 -44.85 1.27
N SER A 96 1.04 -44.36 0.34
CA SER A 96 -0.42 -44.48 0.33
C SER A 96 -1.17 -44.36 1.66
N ASP A 97 -1.70 -43.16 1.95
CA ASP A 97 -3.08 -43.04 2.40
C ASP A 97 -3.66 -41.64 2.11
N GLY A 98 -4.94 -41.63 1.71
CA GLY A 98 -5.86 -40.48 1.68
C GLY A 98 -5.31 -39.14 1.19
N GLY A 99 -5.50 -38.83 -0.09
CA GLY A 99 -5.38 -37.47 -0.61
C GLY A 99 -6.29 -36.53 0.18
N VAL A 100 -5.75 -35.89 1.21
CA VAL A 100 -6.31 -34.66 1.77
C VAL A 100 -6.32 -33.68 0.62
N GLU A 101 -7.51 -33.45 0.05
CA GLU A 101 -7.75 -32.36 -0.86
C GLU A 101 -7.08 -31.13 -0.25
N ALA A 102 -5.97 -30.70 -0.85
CA ALA A 102 -5.39 -29.40 -0.55
C ALA A 102 -6.46 -28.39 -0.97
N LYS A 103 -7.39 -28.08 -0.06
CA LYS A 103 -8.35 -26.99 -0.20
C LYS A 103 -7.50 -25.81 -0.61
N GLN A 104 -7.60 -25.41 -1.87
CA GLN A 104 -6.90 -24.24 -2.40
C GLN A 104 -7.19 -23.13 -1.40
N ARG A 105 -6.19 -22.76 -0.61
CA ARG A 105 -6.31 -21.66 0.36
C ARG A 105 -6.79 -20.48 -0.47
N LYS A 106 -7.98 -19.96 -0.16
CA LYS A 106 -8.57 -18.83 -0.88
C LYS A 106 -7.49 -17.76 -0.95
N ARG A 107 -7.12 -17.34 -2.16
CA ARG A 107 -6.14 -16.27 -2.36
C ARG A 107 -6.60 -15.08 -1.51
N LEU A 108 -5.82 -14.71 -0.48
CA LEU A 108 -6.08 -13.50 0.28
C LEU A 108 -5.97 -12.35 -0.71
N THR A 109 -7.10 -11.73 -1.02
CA THR A 109 -7.12 -10.51 -1.82
C THR A 109 -6.99 -9.33 -0.87
N PRO A 110 -6.02 -8.43 -1.09
CA PRO A 110 -5.80 -7.33 -0.17
C PRO A 110 -6.98 -6.36 -0.26
N SER A 111 -7.64 -6.09 0.86
CA SER A 111 -8.73 -5.11 0.96
C SER A 111 -8.27 -3.74 1.46
N SER A 112 -7.01 -3.65 1.89
CA SER A 112 -6.43 -2.43 2.43
C SER A 112 -4.91 -2.35 2.24
N LEU A 113 -4.42 -1.12 2.09
CA LEU A 113 -3.00 -0.77 2.21
C LEU A 113 -2.85 0.38 3.20
N GLY A 114 -1.68 0.52 3.81
CA GLY A 114 -1.44 1.63 4.73
C GLY A 114 -0.01 2.11 4.77
N ILE A 115 0.15 3.34 5.26
CA ILE A 115 1.44 3.97 5.53
C ILE A 115 1.42 4.57 6.93
N THR A 116 2.55 4.47 7.60
CA THR A 116 2.78 5.04 8.92
C THR A 116 3.97 5.96 8.85
N GLY A 117 3.85 7.16 9.43
CA GLY A 117 4.94 8.12 9.60
C GLY A 117 4.89 8.73 10.99
N PHE A 118 5.95 9.42 11.38
CA PHE A 118 6.01 10.15 12.65
C PHE A 118 5.99 11.64 12.38
N VAL A 119 5.23 12.42 13.13
CA VAL A 119 5.18 13.88 13.04
C VAL A 119 5.29 14.52 14.42
N ALA A 120 5.60 15.80 14.49
CA ALA A 120 5.62 16.54 15.74
C ALA A 120 4.21 16.60 16.39
N PRO A 121 4.10 16.69 17.73
CA PRO A 121 2.82 16.77 18.43
C PRO A 121 1.92 17.94 18.02
N ASP A 122 2.51 19.02 17.51
CA ASP A 122 1.85 20.24 17.05
C ASP A 122 1.67 20.28 15.51
N CYS A 123 1.78 19.14 14.83
CA CYS A 123 1.60 19.06 13.38
C CYS A 123 0.24 19.67 12.96
N PRO A 124 0.23 20.70 12.10
CA PRO A 124 -0.97 21.47 11.81
C PRO A 124 -1.95 20.76 10.87
N PHE A 125 -1.43 19.92 9.97
CA PHE A 125 -2.23 19.13 9.03
C PHE A 125 -1.39 18.05 8.35
N ILE A 126 -2.07 17.07 7.78
CA ILE A 126 -1.52 16.09 6.83
C ILE A 126 -2.41 16.09 5.57
N ASP A 127 -1.81 16.44 4.44
CA ASP A 127 -2.45 16.33 3.13
C ASP A 127 -2.28 14.93 2.60
N VAL A 128 -3.41 14.25 2.38
CA VAL A 128 -3.49 12.91 1.83
C VAL A 128 -3.83 13.01 0.36
N THR A 129 -3.04 12.38 -0.50
CA THR A 129 -3.38 12.21 -1.90
C THR A 129 -3.49 10.73 -2.22
N LEU A 130 -4.73 10.28 -2.47
CA LEU A 130 -5.05 8.94 -2.93
C LEU A 130 -5.11 8.92 -4.46
N ARG A 131 -4.39 7.99 -5.07
CA ARG A 131 -4.34 7.76 -6.51
C ARG A 131 -4.75 6.33 -6.79
N TYR A 132 -5.61 6.13 -7.77
CA TYR A 132 -6.06 4.80 -8.18
C TYR A 132 -6.65 4.87 -9.59
N ALA A 133 -6.95 3.71 -10.17
CA ALA A 133 -7.71 3.60 -11.39
C ALA A 133 -8.93 2.70 -11.19
N ASN A 134 -10.03 3.06 -11.86
CA ASN A 134 -11.15 2.16 -12.09
C ASN A 134 -10.96 1.52 -13.45
N TYR A 135 -11.39 0.27 -13.62
CA TYR A 135 -11.57 -0.32 -14.94
C TYR A 135 -13.06 -0.41 -15.24
N ILE A 136 -13.49 0.30 -16.29
CA ILE A 136 -14.89 0.39 -16.70
C ILE A 136 -15.13 -0.65 -17.79
N ALA A 137 -16.01 -1.61 -17.51
CA ALA A 137 -16.43 -2.60 -18.48
C ALA A 137 -17.29 -1.97 -19.59
N GLN A 138 -16.92 -2.18 -20.84
CA GLN A 138 -17.68 -1.82 -22.02
C GLN A 138 -17.95 -3.07 -22.88
N PRO A 139 -19.22 -3.41 -23.18
CA PRO A 139 -20.43 -2.70 -22.78
C PRO A 139 -20.70 -2.78 -21.26
N PRO A 140 -21.44 -1.83 -20.67
CA PRO A 140 -21.75 -1.82 -19.25
C PRO A 140 -22.43 -3.12 -18.80
N ILE A 141 -21.98 -3.65 -17.66
CA ILE A 141 -22.51 -4.89 -17.10
C ILE A 141 -23.83 -4.56 -16.37
N PRO A 142 -24.94 -5.24 -16.69
CA PRO A 142 -26.20 -5.06 -15.98
C PRO A 142 -26.08 -5.25 -14.46
N GLU A 143 -26.68 -4.37 -13.66
CA GLU A 143 -26.63 -4.43 -12.18
C GLU A 143 -27.07 -5.79 -11.63
N ALA A 144 -28.10 -6.40 -12.24
CA ALA A 144 -28.58 -7.73 -11.85
C ALA A 144 -27.45 -8.79 -11.89
N LEU A 145 -26.52 -8.71 -12.85
CA LEU A 145 -25.37 -9.60 -12.93
C LEU A 145 -24.29 -9.28 -11.90
N LEU A 146 -24.14 -8.01 -11.53
CA LEU A 146 -23.24 -7.57 -10.46
C LEU A 146 -23.72 -8.06 -9.08
N GLU A 147 -25.05 -8.10 -8.89
CA GLU A 147 -25.74 -8.64 -7.71
C GLU A 147 -25.80 -10.18 -7.67
N GLY A 148 -25.35 -10.87 -8.73
CA GLY A 148 -25.39 -12.33 -8.79
C GLY A 148 -26.69 -12.96 -9.28
N LYS A 149 -27.65 -12.16 -9.74
CA LYS A 149 -28.88 -12.67 -10.37
C LYS A 149 -28.57 -13.25 -11.74
N ALA A 150 -29.39 -14.22 -12.17
CA ALA A 150 -29.26 -14.84 -13.47
C ALA A 150 -29.48 -13.82 -14.59
N GLY A 151 -28.56 -13.80 -15.56
CA GLY A 151 -28.61 -12.89 -16.71
C GLY A 151 -27.61 -13.32 -17.78
N LYS A 152 -27.78 -12.79 -19.00
CA LYS A 152 -26.80 -13.00 -20.08
C LYS A 152 -25.65 -12.00 -19.90
N ALA A 153 -24.46 -12.52 -19.62
CA ALA A 153 -23.24 -11.71 -19.64
C ALA A 153 -22.97 -11.23 -21.09
N PRO A 154 -22.44 -10.01 -21.27
CA PRO A 154 -21.92 -9.59 -22.57
C PRO A 154 -20.84 -10.57 -23.05
N LYS A 155 -20.88 -10.90 -24.35
CA LYS A 155 -19.94 -11.88 -24.95
C LYS A 155 -18.53 -11.33 -25.10
N GLU A 156 -18.42 -10.04 -25.39
CA GLU A 156 -17.15 -9.33 -25.55
C GLU A 156 -17.16 -8.14 -24.58
N ILE A 157 -16.22 -8.15 -23.64
CA ILE A 157 -16.02 -7.07 -22.67
C ILE A 157 -14.62 -6.53 -22.88
N SER A 158 -14.54 -5.21 -23.06
CA SER A 158 -13.32 -4.43 -23.00
C SER A 158 -13.30 -3.64 -21.70
N TRP A 159 -12.13 -3.53 -21.07
CA TRP A 159 -11.96 -2.81 -19.80
C TRP A 159 -11.16 -1.54 -20.04
N HIS A 160 -11.79 -0.41 -19.76
CA HIS A 160 -11.23 0.91 -20.02
C HIS A 160 -10.73 1.51 -18.72
N ARG A 161 -9.43 1.81 -18.65
CA ARG A 161 -8.82 2.42 -17.48
C ARG A 161 -9.31 3.86 -17.31
N SER A 162 -9.77 4.20 -16.11
CA SER A 162 -10.16 5.54 -15.69
C SER A 162 -9.37 5.92 -14.42
N PRO A 163 -8.24 6.62 -14.57
CA PRO A 163 -7.43 7.09 -13.45
C PRO A 163 -8.15 8.18 -12.66
N LYS A 164 -7.90 8.22 -11.35
CA LYS A 164 -8.49 9.12 -10.38
C LYS A 164 -7.46 9.54 -9.34
N THR A 165 -7.49 10.82 -9.01
CA THR A 165 -6.73 11.42 -7.91
C THR A 165 -7.72 12.10 -6.98
N VAL A 166 -7.57 11.83 -5.69
CA VAL A 166 -8.43 12.33 -4.61
C VAL A 166 -7.53 12.95 -3.55
N GLU A 167 -7.81 14.19 -3.19
CA GLU A 167 -7.06 14.93 -2.18
C GLU A 167 -7.93 15.16 -0.96
N HIS A 168 -7.35 14.91 0.22
CA HIS A 168 -8.04 15.08 1.49
C HIS A 168 -7.09 15.62 2.54
N ARG A 169 -7.45 16.74 3.18
CA ARG A 169 -6.68 17.33 4.28
C ARG A 169 -7.18 16.84 5.62
N ILE A 170 -6.31 16.20 6.38
CA ILE A 170 -6.51 15.88 7.80
C ILE A 170 -5.98 17.06 8.62
N THR A 171 -6.86 17.77 9.32
CA THR A 171 -6.49 18.93 10.15
C THR A 171 -5.86 18.51 11.49
N GLY A 172 -5.13 19.43 12.14
CA GLY A 172 -4.59 19.22 13.48
C GLY A 172 -5.68 18.91 14.52
N GLU A 173 -6.87 19.48 14.39
CA GLU A 173 -8.04 19.12 15.21
C GLU A 173 -8.42 17.64 15.04
N LYS A 174 -8.43 17.15 13.80
CA LYS A 174 -8.73 15.75 13.49
C LYS A 174 -7.64 14.80 13.98
N LEU A 175 -6.38 15.23 13.94
CA LEU A 175 -5.26 14.50 14.55
C LEU A 175 -5.41 14.42 16.07
N ALA A 176 -5.80 15.52 16.71
CA ALA A 176 -6.06 15.56 18.15
C ALA A 176 -7.24 14.64 18.55
N GLU A 177 -8.34 14.68 17.78
CA GLU A 177 -9.49 13.77 17.93
C GLU A 177 -9.04 12.31 17.80
N ALA A 178 -8.27 11.97 16.76
CA ALA A 178 -7.77 10.62 16.53
C ALA A 178 -6.85 10.13 17.66
N THR A 179 -6.09 11.05 18.27
CA THR A 179 -5.19 10.74 19.39
C THR A 179 -5.97 10.43 20.68
N ALA A 180 -7.17 10.99 20.85
CA ALA A 180 -8.00 10.79 22.04
C ALA A 180 -8.80 9.47 22.00
N ILE A 181 -8.97 8.87 20.82
CA ILE A 181 -9.78 7.65 20.63
C ILE A 181 -8.88 6.42 20.65
N LYS A 182 -9.29 5.38 21.40
CA LYS A 182 -8.65 4.07 21.35
C LYS A 182 -9.14 3.30 20.12
N GLY A 183 -8.62 3.65 18.93
CA GLY A 183 -9.00 3.02 17.68
C GLY A 183 -8.65 3.82 16.43
N SER A 184 -9.44 3.66 15.37
CA SER A 184 -9.30 4.42 14.13
C SER A 184 -10.51 5.30 13.87
N ILE A 185 -10.30 6.49 13.34
CA ILE A 185 -11.36 7.28 12.72
C ILE A 185 -11.49 6.87 11.25
N SER A 186 -12.70 6.53 10.83
CA SER A 186 -13.01 6.24 9.44
C SER A 186 -13.51 7.50 8.73
N ILE A 187 -12.83 7.92 7.67
CA ILE A 187 -13.16 9.09 6.85
C ILE A 187 -13.60 8.60 5.45
N PRO A 188 -14.90 8.70 5.10
CA PRO A 188 -15.37 8.32 3.78
C PRO A 188 -14.97 9.35 2.71
N LEU A 189 -14.43 8.88 1.58
CA LEU A 189 -14.11 9.71 0.42
C LEU A 189 -15.25 9.65 -0.59
N TYR A 190 -16.24 10.53 -0.48
CA TYR A 190 -17.49 10.42 -1.26
C TYR A 190 -17.32 10.47 -2.78
N GLU A 191 -16.27 11.13 -3.27
CA GLU A 191 -15.91 11.18 -4.69
C GLU A 191 -15.35 9.87 -5.27
N THR A 192 -15.23 8.82 -4.44
CA THR A 192 -14.69 7.51 -4.82
C THR A 192 -15.77 6.43 -4.99
N GLU A 193 -17.01 6.79 -5.30
CA GLU A 193 -18.03 5.79 -5.67
C GLU A 193 -17.61 4.98 -6.91
N SER A 194 -18.06 3.72 -7.02
CA SER A 194 -17.81 2.92 -8.23
C SER A 194 -18.63 3.46 -9.41
N PRO A 195 -18.03 3.63 -10.60
CA PRO A 195 -18.71 4.23 -11.75
C PRO A 195 -19.84 3.36 -12.32
N GLN A 196 -19.82 2.04 -12.06
CA GLN A 196 -20.80 1.10 -12.62
C GLN A 196 -21.56 0.32 -11.55
N ARG A 197 -21.26 0.56 -10.26
CA ARG A 197 -22.00 -0.03 -9.15
C ARG A 197 -22.27 1.00 -8.09
N LYS A 198 -23.55 1.22 -7.80
CA LYS A 198 -23.97 2.23 -6.83
C LYS A 198 -23.71 1.76 -5.40
N GLY A 199 -23.39 2.72 -4.54
CA GLY A 199 -23.20 2.52 -3.11
C GLY A 199 -21.75 2.23 -2.73
N GLY A 200 -21.41 2.57 -1.49
CA GLY A 200 -20.08 2.39 -0.91
C GLY A 200 -19.01 3.28 -1.53
N VAL A 201 -17.97 3.57 -0.75
CA VAL A 201 -16.87 4.45 -1.15
C VAL A 201 -15.55 3.90 -0.62
N VAL A 202 -14.43 4.49 -0.99
CA VAL A 202 -13.14 4.24 -0.36
C VAL A 202 -13.07 5.03 0.93
N HIS A 203 -12.54 4.41 1.99
CA HIS A 203 -12.40 5.02 3.30
C HIS A 203 -10.92 5.20 3.63
N LEU A 204 -10.59 6.32 4.25
CA LEU A 204 -9.32 6.50 4.97
C LEU A 204 -9.53 6.15 6.44
N HIS A 205 -8.82 5.17 6.95
CA HIS A 205 -8.76 4.90 8.39
C HIS A 205 -7.53 5.55 8.98
N LEU A 206 -7.76 6.56 9.82
CA LEU A 206 -6.73 7.31 10.54
C LEU A 206 -6.57 6.74 11.95
N MET A 207 -5.35 6.34 12.30
CA MET A 207 -4.95 5.98 13.66
C MET A 207 -3.79 6.89 14.08
N VAL A 208 -3.90 7.50 15.26
CA VAL A 208 -2.86 8.37 15.80
C VAL A 208 -2.51 7.94 17.21
N GLN A 209 -1.22 7.78 17.50
CA GLN A 209 -0.73 7.40 18.82
C GLN A 209 0.42 8.30 19.23
N ARG A 210 0.42 8.75 20.49
CA ARG A 210 1.59 9.43 21.07
C ARG A 210 2.71 8.41 21.26
N VAL A 211 3.90 8.77 20.80
CA VAL A 211 5.09 7.93 20.92
C VAL A 211 6.26 8.78 21.41
N LYS A 212 7.15 8.14 22.17
CA LYS A 212 8.47 8.67 22.46
C LYS A 212 9.46 8.00 21.54
N LEU A 213 10.18 8.78 20.76
CA LEU A 213 11.20 8.32 19.85
C LEU A 213 12.56 8.44 20.56
N PRO A 214 13.20 7.32 20.93
CA PRO A 214 14.50 7.38 21.58
C PRO A 214 15.52 8.11 20.71
N ARG A 215 16.29 8.99 21.34
CA ARG A 215 17.45 9.65 20.72
C ARG A 215 18.62 9.63 21.69
N PRO A 216 19.87 9.74 21.19
CA PRO A 216 21.00 10.03 22.04
C PRO A 216 20.76 11.32 22.84
N GLY A 217 20.74 11.22 24.18
CA GLY A 217 20.58 12.36 25.09
C GLY A 217 19.18 12.50 25.70
N ALA A 218 18.12 12.54 24.89
CA ALA A 218 16.75 12.67 25.39
C ALA A 218 15.73 12.15 24.38
N ASP A 219 14.63 11.55 24.85
CA ASP A 219 13.53 11.14 23.99
C ASP A 219 12.89 12.35 23.28
N LEU A 220 12.53 12.14 22.01
CA LEU A 220 11.74 13.09 21.24
C LEU A 220 10.25 12.69 21.27
N ASP A 221 9.39 13.60 21.70
CA ASP A 221 7.94 13.39 21.65
C ASP A 221 7.43 13.50 20.21
N GLY A 222 6.60 12.56 19.79
CA GLY A 222 6.00 12.55 18.46
C GLY A 222 4.63 11.88 18.41
N LEU A 223 3.99 11.99 17.25
CA LEU A 223 2.76 11.29 16.91
C LEU A 223 3.06 10.27 15.82
N SER A 224 2.78 9.00 16.11
CA SER A 224 2.70 7.96 15.08
C SER A 224 1.36 8.09 14.37
N VAL A 225 1.40 8.51 13.11
CA VAL A 225 0.22 8.66 12.26
C VAL A 225 0.19 7.52 11.26
N THR A 226 -0.84 6.68 11.35
CA THR A 226 -1.10 5.62 10.38
C THR A 226 -2.36 5.96 9.59
N VAL A 227 -2.24 5.93 8.26
CA VAL A 227 -3.36 6.09 7.34
C VAL A 227 -3.50 4.82 6.53
N PHE A 228 -4.67 4.20 6.59
CA PHE A 228 -5.04 3.08 5.72
C PHE A 228 -6.07 3.50 4.68
N VAL A 229 -5.93 2.98 3.48
CA VAL A 229 -6.95 3.01 2.44
C VAL A 229 -7.70 1.69 2.51
N VAL A 230 -9.02 1.73 2.67
CA VAL A 230 -9.88 0.54 2.70
C VAL A 230 -10.96 0.69 1.65
N ASN A 231 -11.07 -0.30 0.76
CA ASN A 231 -12.13 -0.31 -0.25
C ASN A 231 -13.45 -0.78 0.40
N ARG A 232 -14.37 0.14 0.71
CA ARG A 232 -15.72 -0.17 1.24
C ARG A 232 -16.81 -0.11 0.18
N ARG A 233 -16.44 -0.12 -1.11
CA ARG A 233 -17.40 -0.31 -2.21
C ARG A 233 -18.02 -1.70 -2.10
N PRO A 234 -19.25 -1.91 -2.57
CA PRO A 234 -19.89 -3.19 -2.47
C PRO A 234 -19.22 -4.19 -3.43
N ALA A 235 -19.00 -5.43 -2.98
CA ALA A 235 -18.35 -6.48 -3.77
C ALA A 235 -19.23 -7.03 -4.90
N ALA A 236 -18.89 -6.77 -6.17
CA ALA A 236 -19.61 -7.34 -7.30
C ALA A 236 -19.26 -8.83 -7.43
N GLN A 237 -20.22 -9.66 -7.86
CA GLN A 237 -20.01 -11.11 -7.80
C GLN A 237 -19.16 -11.64 -8.97
N ARG A 238 -19.76 -11.99 -10.10
CA ARG A 238 -19.03 -12.55 -11.25
C ARG A 238 -18.00 -11.59 -11.88
N PHE A 239 -18.12 -10.30 -11.58
CA PHE A 239 -17.35 -9.20 -12.17
C PHE A 239 -16.79 -8.27 -11.07
N GLN A 240 -16.00 -8.83 -10.16
CA GLN A 240 -15.38 -8.11 -9.03
C GLN A 240 -14.56 -6.88 -9.46
N ASP A 241 -13.95 -6.94 -10.65
CA ASP A 241 -13.13 -5.87 -11.22
C ASP A 241 -13.85 -4.51 -11.31
N VAL A 242 -15.18 -4.51 -11.41
CA VAL A 242 -16.00 -3.29 -11.44
C VAL A 242 -16.00 -2.56 -10.09
N SER A 243 -15.77 -3.29 -9.00
CA SER A 243 -15.77 -2.78 -7.62
C SER A 243 -14.36 -2.66 -7.05
N ASN A 244 -13.37 -3.28 -7.68
CA ASN A 244 -11.97 -3.16 -7.34
C ASN A 244 -11.43 -1.76 -7.70
N ILE A 245 -10.41 -1.34 -6.97
CA ILE A 245 -9.58 -0.19 -7.34
C ILE A 245 -8.19 -0.69 -7.67
N PHE A 246 -7.61 -0.21 -8.77
CA PHE A 246 -6.34 -0.68 -9.31
C PHE A 246 -5.26 0.39 -9.16
N GLN A 247 -3.99 -0.04 -9.16
CA GLN A 247 -2.82 0.81 -9.03
C GLN A 247 -2.98 1.80 -7.87
N VAL A 248 -3.30 1.27 -6.68
CA VAL A 248 -3.60 2.14 -5.54
C VAL A 248 -2.29 2.68 -4.96
N GLY A 249 -2.17 4.01 -4.95
CA GLY A 249 -1.05 4.75 -4.38
C GLY A 249 -1.53 5.80 -3.38
N LEU A 250 -0.85 5.89 -2.25
CA LEU A 250 -1.12 6.87 -1.20
C LEU A 250 0.14 7.72 -0.99
N SER A 251 -0.01 9.05 -1.07
CA SER A 251 1.01 10.01 -0.62
C SER A 251 0.49 10.84 0.54
N LEU A 252 1.37 11.14 1.49
CA LEU A 252 1.11 12.01 2.62
C LEU A 252 2.12 13.14 2.64
N LYS A 253 1.65 14.38 2.78
CA LYS A 253 2.47 15.57 3.03
C LYS A 253 2.13 16.15 4.38
N ALA A 254 3.11 16.31 5.26
CA ALA A 254 2.92 16.88 6.59
C ALA A 254 3.26 18.38 6.58
N GLY A 255 2.42 19.19 7.22
CA GLY A 255 2.72 20.60 7.49
C GLY A 255 3.72 20.76 8.64
N GLY A 256 4.18 22.00 8.85
CA GLY A 256 5.17 22.31 9.90
C GLY A 256 6.57 21.78 9.55
N ALA A 257 7.20 21.07 10.48
CA ALA A 257 8.53 20.47 10.28
C ALA A 257 8.53 19.23 9.37
N GLY A 258 7.35 18.67 9.05
CA GLY A 258 7.22 17.46 8.24
C GLY A 258 7.26 16.17 9.07
N PHE A 259 7.59 15.07 8.41
CA PHE A 259 7.75 13.75 9.02
C PHE A 259 9.13 13.59 9.64
N ILE A 260 9.16 13.13 10.88
CA ILE A 260 10.37 12.83 11.66
C ILE A 260 10.97 11.51 11.18
N GLY A 261 12.24 11.53 10.81
CA GLY A 261 13.02 10.34 10.49
C GLY A 261 13.38 9.56 11.75
N ASN A 262 13.20 8.25 11.74
CA ASN A 262 13.57 7.38 12.86
C ASN A 262 14.88 6.64 12.52
N PRO A 263 15.99 6.88 13.25
CA PRO A 263 17.19 6.07 13.12
C PRO A 263 16.93 4.64 13.62
N ASP A 264 17.78 3.70 13.20
CA ASP A 264 17.81 2.39 13.84
C ASP A 264 18.44 2.54 15.23
N MET A 265 17.68 2.13 16.24
CA MET A 265 18.06 2.19 17.66
C MET A 265 17.90 0.82 18.30
N SER A 266 17.94 -0.25 17.51
CA SER A 266 17.76 -1.62 17.98
C SER A 266 18.92 -2.09 18.88
N GLY A 267 20.13 -1.57 18.67
CA GLY A 267 21.29 -1.79 19.54
C GLY A 267 21.44 -0.76 20.66
N PHE A 268 20.51 0.18 20.81
CA PHE A 268 20.64 1.28 21.75
C PHE A 268 20.54 0.75 23.19
N MET A 269 21.59 0.96 23.99
CA MET A 269 21.77 0.38 25.33
C MET A 269 21.94 -1.15 25.35
N ALA A 270 22.27 -1.79 24.21
CA ALA A 270 22.62 -3.21 24.20
C ALA A 270 23.98 -3.45 24.90
N ASP A 271 24.08 -4.55 25.65
CA ASP A 271 25.34 -4.98 26.28
C ASP A 271 26.37 -5.43 25.23
N ASP A 272 25.91 -5.97 24.10
CA ASP A 272 26.74 -6.43 23.00
C ASP A 272 27.39 -5.23 22.25
N PRO A 273 28.74 -5.15 22.20
CA PRO A 273 29.42 -4.09 21.46
C PRO A 273 29.13 -4.12 19.96
N ASP A 274 28.86 -5.27 19.35
CA ASP A 274 28.62 -5.38 17.90
C ASP A 274 27.26 -4.78 17.53
N MET A 275 26.24 -4.98 18.38
CA MET A 275 24.93 -4.33 18.23
C MET A 275 25.01 -2.81 18.33
N ARG A 276 25.81 -2.29 19.28
CA ARG A 276 26.04 -0.83 19.39
C ARG A 276 26.83 -0.28 18.21
N LEU A 277 27.78 -1.05 17.66
CA LEU A 277 28.51 -0.67 16.45
C LEU A 277 27.60 -0.67 15.21
N HIS A 278 26.63 -1.59 15.15
CA HIS A 278 25.63 -1.63 14.09
C HIS A 278 24.82 -0.32 14.03
N ASP A 279 24.30 0.15 15.16
CA ASP A 279 23.58 1.43 15.23
C ASP A 279 24.45 2.60 14.74
N LEU A 280 25.76 2.59 15.04
CA LEU A 280 26.68 3.61 14.56
C LEU A 280 26.88 3.57 13.02
N HIS A 281 26.92 2.36 12.43
CA HIS A 281 27.03 2.21 10.98
C HIS A 281 25.82 2.76 10.22
N TYR A 282 24.64 2.76 10.85
CA TYR A 282 23.38 3.22 10.25
C TYR A 282 22.85 4.51 10.89
N ALA A 283 23.67 5.22 11.67
CA ALA A 283 23.25 6.43 12.36
C ALA A 283 22.80 7.55 11.40
N ASP A 284 23.31 7.58 10.16
CA ASP A 284 22.89 8.52 9.11
C ASP A 284 21.74 8.00 8.22
N VAL A 285 21.23 6.79 8.48
CA VAL A 285 20.14 6.17 7.73
C VAL A 285 18.83 6.31 8.50
N LEU A 286 18.02 7.27 8.09
CA LEU A 286 16.72 7.55 8.71
C LEU A 286 15.57 6.83 8.00
N ARG A 287 14.70 6.21 8.78
CA ARG A 287 13.42 5.65 8.33
C ARG A 287 12.29 6.64 8.58
N PHE A 288 11.73 7.19 7.51
CA PHE A 288 10.62 8.15 7.61
C PHE A 288 9.23 7.51 7.62
N SER A 289 9.10 6.30 7.09
CA SER A 289 7.80 5.65 6.98
C SER A 289 7.87 4.12 7.12
N GLY A 290 6.74 3.53 7.47
CA GLY A 290 6.51 2.10 7.44
C GLY A 290 5.27 1.78 6.64
N GLY A 291 5.37 0.83 5.71
CA GLY A 291 4.23 0.36 4.94
C GLY A 291 3.55 -0.82 5.59
N ARG A 292 2.24 -0.94 5.36
CA ARG A 292 1.44 -2.13 5.68
C ARG A 292 0.84 -2.66 4.39
N ASN A 293 1.19 -3.91 4.06
CA ASN A 293 0.89 -4.57 2.79
C ASN A 293 1.47 -3.86 1.53
N ILE A 294 2.40 -2.92 1.72
CA ILE A 294 3.03 -2.17 0.62
C ILE A 294 4.40 -1.63 1.06
N GLY A 295 5.30 -1.38 0.10
CA GLY A 295 6.54 -0.65 0.36
C GLY A 295 6.30 0.85 0.47
N THR A 296 7.30 1.60 0.94
CA THR A 296 7.20 3.07 1.08
C THR A 296 8.43 3.80 0.58
N GLY A 297 8.25 5.09 0.28
CA GLY A 297 9.28 6.04 -0.07
C GLY A 297 9.08 7.36 0.69
N HIS A 298 10.04 8.26 0.51
CA HIS A 298 10.04 9.60 1.10
C HIS A 298 10.70 10.59 0.17
N GLY A 299 10.31 11.86 0.31
CA GLY A 299 10.83 12.96 -0.49
C GLY A 299 12.23 13.38 -0.07
N GLY A 300 12.60 14.60 -0.47
CA GLY A 300 13.83 15.23 -0.01
C GLY A 300 13.91 15.25 1.52
N VAL A 301 15.11 15.06 2.04
CA VAL A 301 15.39 15.09 3.48
C VAL A 301 16.01 16.45 3.82
N ASP A 302 15.43 17.12 4.81
CA ASP A 302 15.93 18.35 5.41
C ASP A 302 16.26 18.09 6.89
N GLY A 303 17.54 17.94 7.20
CA GLY A 303 18.01 17.48 8.51
C GLY A 303 17.47 16.09 8.85
N GLU A 304 16.72 15.98 9.96
CA GLU A 304 16.05 14.75 10.38
C GLU A 304 14.61 14.62 9.86
N HIS A 305 14.18 15.49 8.95
CA HIS A 305 12.78 15.55 8.51
C HIS A 305 12.60 15.36 7.00
N THR A 306 11.41 14.96 6.60
CA THR A 306 10.98 14.98 5.19
C THR A 306 9.54 15.50 5.08
N ALA A 307 9.25 16.31 4.07
CA ALA A 307 7.91 16.87 3.91
C ALA A 307 6.88 15.84 3.40
N GLU A 308 7.32 14.81 2.69
CA GLU A 308 6.44 13.88 1.96
C GLU A 308 6.87 12.42 2.12
N ILE A 309 5.90 11.53 2.32
CA ILE A 309 6.07 10.08 2.28
C ILE A 309 5.00 9.46 1.38
N TRP A 310 5.31 8.38 0.70
CA TRP A 310 4.35 7.71 -0.18
C TRP A 310 4.50 6.19 -0.17
N THR A 311 3.47 5.49 -0.64
CA THR A 311 3.51 4.06 -0.87
C THR A 311 4.09 3.74 -2.24
N GLY A 312 4.92 2.70 -2.32
CA GLY A 312 5.56 2.27 -3.55
C GLY A 312 5.51 0.75 -3.70
N ALA A 313 5.06 0.30 -4.86
CA ALA A 313 5.16 -1.07 -5.31
C ALA A 313 6.64 -1.42 -5.56
N ILE A 314 7.26 -2.12 -4.60
CA ILE A 314 8.67 -2.52 -4.62
C ILE A 314 9.61 -1.31 -4.66
N ARG A 315 10.18 -0.92 -3.51
CA ARG A 315 11.41 -0.11 -3.51
C ARG A 315 12.56 -1.05 -3.20
N CYS A 316 13.48 -1.23 -4.16
CA CYS A 316 14.85 -1.53 -3.78
C CYS A 316 15.39 -0.20 -3.23
N PRO A 317 15.78 -0.09 -1.95
CA PRO A 317 16.42 1.12 -1.47
C PRO A 317 17.59 1.36 -2.41
N ARG A 318 17.72 2.57 -3.00
CA ARG A 318 19.04 2.98 -3.45
C ARG A 318 19.91 2.88 -2.20
N PRO A 319 20.84 1.94 -2.11
CA PRO A 319 21.75 2.00 -0.99
C PRO A 319 22.52 3.29 -1.27
N MET A 320 22.43 4.26 -0.36
CA MET A 320 23.21 5.48 -0.41
C MET A 320 24.67 5.10 -0.11
N TRP A 321 25.26 4.24 -0.96
CA TRP A 321 26.70 4.03 -0.95
C TRP A 321 27.25 5.33 -1.46
N LYS A 322 27.70 6.16 -0.51
CA LYS A 322 28.59 7.29 -0.77
C LYS A 322 29.55 6.81 -1.85
N ARG A 323 29.54 7.49 -2.99
CA ARG A 323 30.57 7.34 -4.03
C ARG A 323 31.90 7.43 -3.28
N TRP A 324 32.57 6.31 -3.08
CA TRP A 324 33.98 6.32 -2.72
C TRP A 324 34.69 6.88 -3.95
N THR A 325 34.79 8.20 -4.02
CA THR A 325 35.77 8.85 -4.89
C THR A 325 37.11 8.42 -4.35
N ARG A 326 37.70 7.44 -5.05
CA ARG A 326 39.08 7.02 -4.86
C ARG A 326 39.94 8.23 -5.21
N THR A 327 40.26 9.05 -4.21
CA THR A 327 41.30 10.07 -4.34
C THR A 327 42.56 9.33 -4.73
N GLN A 328 43.01 9.54 -5.97
CA GLN A 328 44.29 9.04 -6.46
C GLN A 328 45.38 9.53 -5.50
N ARG A 329 46.22 8.60 -5.04
CA ARG A 329 47.57 8.91 -4.59
C ARG A 329 48.45 9.12 -5.80
#